data_AF-A0A353P7W5-F1
#
_entry.id   AF-A0A353P7W5-F1
#
_cell.length_a   1.000
_cell.length_b   1.000
_cell.length_c   1.000
_cell.angle_alpha   90.00
_cell.angle_beta   90.00
_cell.angle_gamma   90.00
#
_symmetry.space_group_name_H-M   'P 1'
#
loop_
_entity.id
_entity.type
_entity.pdbx_description
1 polymer ?
#
loop_
_entity_poly.entity_id
_entity_poly.type
_entity_poly.pdbx_seq_one_letter_code
_entity_poly.pdbx_strand_id
1 'polypeptide(L)'
;MSPNARDYTDTTLKKLYGLSGNTCAFPGCEKKLIARDGETIISKICHIEAANKNGARYNPNMTDNERRHFNNLILFCDECHCIIDNKTNEAQYPVELLKEWKRNHESSLYSKFNSNPSLLNIAINAIANIDFEEVSDKDVENIKVFGIEQKITYNSIKRNKALIDEYMVFYDKVNSLYDEMEKQGSFKKEKLLRNIKKIYLKIKGNYVGDSSKPIEIIRENADNIIEDIENTLLKLVNNNGGRYYEDITFGISVIMVDAFMRCKILEEPKKQ
;
A
#
# COMPACT_ATOMS: atom_id res chain seq x y z
N MET A 1 -10.60 19.91 15.36
CA MET A 1 -10.00 20.69 14.26
C MET A 1 -9.95 19.79 13.04
N SER A 2 -10.32 20.29 11.86
CA SER A 2 -10.11 19.54 10.62
C SER A 2 -8.61 19.32 10.44
N PRO A 3 -8.17 18.11 10.04
CA PRO A 3 -6.76 17.82 9.85
C PRO A 3 -6.14 18.73 8.79
N ASN A 4 -4.93 19.23 9.06
CA ASN A 4 -4.16 20.03 8.09
C ASN A 4 -3.31 19.13 7.15
N ALA A 5 -2.76 19.73 6.09
CA ALA A 5 -1.93 19.06 5.07
C ALA A 5 -0.64 18.37 5.56
N ARG A 6 -0.22 18.59 6.81
CA ARG A 6 0.97 17.98 7.45
C ARG A 6 0.61 17.06 8.62
N ASP A 7 -0.67 16.89 8.95
CA ASP A 7 -1.11 16.01 10.04
C ASP A 7 -1.11 14.53 9.61
N TYR A 8 -0.02 14.00 9.04
CA TYR A 8 0.00 12.66 8.43
C TYR A 8 -0.55 11.56 9.35
N THR A 9 -1.30 10.61 8.78
CA THR A 9 -1.70 9.43 9.56
C THR A 9 -0.49 8.57 9.89
N ASP A 10 -0.55 7.82 10.99
CA ASP A 10 0.44 6.80 11.29
C ASP A 10 0.64 5.83 10.12
N THR A 11 -0.44 5.40 9.47
CA THR A 11 -0.35 4.57 8.26
C THR A 11 0.47 5.25 7.18
N THR A 12 0.15 6.50 6.85
CA THR A 12 0.83 7.25 5.78
C THR A 12 2.33 7.27 6.04
N LEU A 13 2.73 7.61 7.27
CA LEU A 13 4.12 7.63 7.69
C LEU A 13 4.74 6.23 7.56
N LYS A 14 4.07 5.22 8.10
CA LYS A 14 4.52 3.82 8.08
C LYS A 14 4.73 3.28 6.67
N LYS A 15 3.79 3.53 5.76
CA LYS A 15 3.93 3.19 4.33
C LYS A 15 5.08 3.94 3.69
N LEU A 16 5.16 5.25 3.91
CA LEU A 16 6.17 6.10 3.28
C LEU A 16 7.59 5.70 3.68
N TYR A 17 7.83 5.52 4.98
CA TYR A 17 9.13 5.07 5.47
C TYR A 17 9.42 3.61 5.10
N GLY A 18 8.43 2.72 5.21
CA GLY A 18 8.59 1.32 4.84
C GLY A 18 8.96 1.11 3.38
N LEU A 19 8.35 1.88 2.47
CA LEU A 19 8.63 1.81 1.04
C LEU A 19 9.89 2.58 0.63
N SER A 20 10.48 3.38 1.53
CA SER A 20 11.72 4.10 1.25
C SER A 20 12.97 3.21 1.29
N GLY A 21 12.91 2.09 2.01
CA GLY A 21 14.05 1.21 2.25
C GLY A 21 15.27 1.94 2.83
N ASN A 22 15.04 2.95 3.69
CA ASN A 22 16.04 3.85 4.26
C ASN A 22 16.96 4.49 3.20
N THR A 23 16.45 4.81 2.01
CA THR A 23 17.24 5.39 0.92
C THR A 23 16.50 6.57 0.31
N CYS A 24 17.23 7.63 -0.02
CA CYS A 24 16.69 8.81 -0.69
C CYS A 24 16.05 8.44 -2.04
N ALA A 25 14.87 8.98 -2.33
CA ALA A 25 14.17 8.70 -3.59
C ALA A 25 14.69 9.52 -4.80
N PHE A 26 15.70 10.36 -4.62
CA PHE A 26 16.27 11.15 -5.70
C PHE A 26 17.13 10.25 -6.60
N PRO A 27 16.91 10.21 -7.93
CA PRO A 27 17.68 9.33 -8.82
C PRO A 27 19.19 9.57 -8.70
N GLY A 28 19.94 8.50 -8.43
CA GLY A 28 21.39 8.55 -8.23
C GLY A 28 21.85 9.00 -6.85
N CYS A 29 20.94 9.28 -5.91
CA CYS A 29 21.30 9.60 -4.53
C CYS A 29 21.26 8.37 -3.63
N GLU A 30 22.42 7.90 -3.17
CA GLU A 30 22.54 6.72 -2.31
C GLU A 30 22.45 7.04 -0.80
N LYS A 31 22.15 8.31 -0.45
CA LYS A 31 22.12 8.74 0.95
C LYS A 31 21.05 8.00 1.75
N LYS A 32 21.43 7.60 2.96
CA LYS A 32 20.51 7.04 3.94
C LYS A 32 19.65 8.12 4.58
N LEU A 33 18.46 7.71 4.97
CA LEU A 33 17.44 8.57 5.59
C LEU A 33 17.61 8.64 7.11
N ILE A 34 18.26 7.65 7.69
CA ILE A 34 18.79 7.63 9.05
C ILE A 34 20.28 7.96 8.99
N ALA A 35 20.74 8.81 9.91
CA ALA A 35 22.12 9.22 10.01
C ALA A 35 23.04 8.07 10.43
N ARG A 36 24.34 8.33 10.37
CA ARG A 36 25.40 7.38 10.76
C ARG A 36 25.36 6.95 12.23
N ASP A 37 24.68 7.71 13.09
CA ASP A 37 24.48 7.35 14.51
C ASP A 37 23.36 6.31 14.71
N GLY A 38 22.57 6.03 13.67
CA GLY A 38 21.44 5.09 13.73
C GLY A 38 20.20 5.65 14.44
N GLU A 39 20.23 6.88 14.94
CA GLU A 39 19.16 7.49 15.74
C GLU A 39 18.58 8.74 15.08
N THR A 40 19.41 9.55 14.43
CA THR A 40 18.99 10.82 13.85
C THR A 40 18.28 10.60 12.52
N ILE A 41 17.04 11.08 12.41
CA ILE A 41 16.26 11.06 11.16
C ILE A 41 16.63 12.28 10.30
N ILE A 42 17.32 12.05 9.19
CA ILE A 42 17.73 13.08 8.21
C ILE A 42 16.69 13.25 7.10
N SER A 43 15.79 12.28 6.94
CA SER A 43 14.77 12.34 5.91
C SER A 43 13.78 13.49 6.06
N LYS A 44 13.32 13.99 4.92
CA LYS A 44 12.25 14.96 4.82
C LYS A 44 11.14 14.41 3.95
N ILE A 45 9.91 14.56 4.44
CA ILE A 45 8.69 14.29 3.68
C ILE A 45 8.47 15.47 2.74
N CYS A 46 8.70 15.25 1.44
CA CYS A 46 8.42 16.22 0.40
C CYS A 46 7.00 15.99 -0.14
N HIS A 47 6.24 17.08 -0.26
CA HIS A 47 4.98 17.08 -0.99
C HIS A 47 5.24 17.22 -2.48
N ILE A 48 4.70 16.29 -3.28
CA ILE A 48 4.75 16.37 -4.75
C ILE A 48 4.00 17.62 -5.20
N GLU A 49 2.75 17.78 -4.79
CA GLU A 49 1.99 19.04 -4.85
C GLU A 49 1.98 19.69 -3.46
N ALA A 50 2.54 20.91 -3.34
CA ALA A 50 2.84 21.52 -2.05
C ALA A 50 1.68 21.57 -1.04
N ALA A 51 2.02 21.46 0.25
CA ALA A 51 1.08 21.68 1.34
C ALA A 51 0.51 23.11 1.44
N ASN A 52 1.30 24.12 1.05
CA ASN A 52 0.97 25.54 1.25
C ASN A 52 0.78 26.26 -0.09
N LYS A 53 -0.10 27.27 -0.14
CA LYS A 53 -0.38 28.08 -1.33
C LYS A 53 0.85 28.67 -2.02
N ASN A 54 1.88 28.99 -1.24
CA ASN A 54 3.12 29.57 -1.72
C ASN A 54 4.24 28.54 -1.89
N GLY A 55 3.98 27.24 -1.77
CA GLY A 55 4.97 26.19 -2.04
C GLY A 55 5.13 25.90 -3.53
N ALA A 56 6.17 25.16 -3.90
CA ALA A 56 6.39 24.70 -5.27
C ALA A 56 5.26 23.74 -5.70
N ARG A 57 4.78 23.87 -6.93
CA ARG A 57 3.73 23.00 -7.52
C ARG A 57 2.41 23.01 -6.73
N TYR A 58 2.06 24.12 -6.10
CA TYR A 58 0.80 24.19 -5.35
C TYR A 58 -0.41 24.08 -6.29
N ASN A 59 -1.20 23.02 -6.11
CA ASN A 59 -2.47 22.82 -6.80
C ASN A 59 -3.64 23.36 -5.94
N PRO A 60 -4.34 24.44 -6.32
CA PRO A 60 -5.43 25.01 -5.53
C PRO A 60 -6.67 24.11 -5.41
N ASN A 61 -6.80 23.09 -6.26
CA ASN A 61 -7.95 22.19 -6.27
C ASN A 61 -7.79 20.99 -5.32
N MET A 62 -6.62 20.84 -4.69
CA MET A 62 -6.32 19.72 -3.81
C MET A 62 -6.71 20.02 -2.36
N THR A 63 -7.43 19.10 -1.74
CA THR A 63 -7.81 19.15 -0.31
C THR A 63 -6.64 18.80 0.61
N ASP A 64 -6.71 19.18 1.88
CA ASP A 64 -5.66 18.83 2.86
C ASP A 64 -5.52 17.31 3.06
N ASN A 65 -6.61 16.55 2.93
CA ASN A 65 -6.59 15.09 2.96
C ASN A 65 -5.82 14.50 1.77
N GLU A 66 -5.99 15.05 0.57
CA GLU A 66 -5.22 14.64 -0.60
C GLU A 66 -3.75 15.06 -0.47
N ARG A 67 -3.47 16.26 0.06
CA ARG A 67 -2.09 16.75 0.26
C ARG A 67 -1.29 15.86 1.21
N ARG A 68 -1.90 15.44 2.32
CA ARG A 68 -1.28 14.54 3.31
C ARG A 68 -1.33 13.06 2.92
N HIS A 69 -1.93 12.72 1.78
CA HIS A 69 -2.10 11.34 1.35
C HIS A 69 -0.76 10.77 0.86
N PHE A 70 -0.51 9.48 1.13
CA PHE A 70 0.73 8.78 0.73
C PHE A 70 1.13 9.01 -0.73
N ASN A 71 0.17 9.02 -1.65
CA ASN A 71 0.40 9.25 -3.08
C ASN A 71 0.99 10.62 -3.43
N ASN A 72 0.80 11.63 -2.56
CA ASN A 72 1.35 12.98 -2.76
C ASN A 72 2.68 13.19 -2.00
N LEU A 73 3.22 12.15 -1.36
CA LEU A 73 4.40 12.26 -0.50
C LEU A 73 5.54 11.38 -1.03
N ILE A 74 6.76 11.90 -0.96
CA ILE A 74 7.99 11.19 -1.31
C ILE A 74 9.08 11.55 -0.29
N LEU A 75 9.95 10.59 0.05
CA LEU A 75 11.03 10.80 1.01
C LEU A 75 12.35 11.12 0.30
N PHE A 76 12.97 12.21 0.74
CA PHE A 76 14.32 12.57 0.33
C PHE A 76 15.20 12.79 1.56
N CYS A 77 16.52 12.79 1.37
CA CYS A 77 17.43 13.37 2.35
C CYS A 77 17.25 14.90 2.37
N ASP A 78 17.72 15.55 3.43
CA ASP A 78 17.61 17.00 3.62
C ASP A 78 18.09 17.83 2.40
N GLU A 79 19.25 17.48 1.84
CA GLU A 79 19.81 18.17 0.68
C GLU A 79 18.91 18.08 -0.57
N CYS A 80 18.53 16.86 -0.96
CA CYS A 80 17.68 16.66 -2.15
C CYS A 80 16.31 17.30 -1.96
N HIS A 81 15.75 17.26 -0.75
CA HIS A 81 14.51 17.96 -0.43
C HIS A 81 14.64 19.47 -0.66
N CYS A 82 15.69 20.10 -0.11
CA CYS A 82 15.95 21.53 -0.30
C CYS A 82 16.10 21.92 -1.77
N ILE A 83 16.72 21.07 -2.60
CA ILE A 83 16.87 21.31 -4.04
C ILE A 83 15.51 21.32 -4.76
N ILE A 84 14.64 20.36 -4.45
CA ILE A 84 13.35 20.16 -5.13
C ILE A 84 12.29 21.19 -4.71
N ASP A 85 12.33 21.60 -3.44
CA ASP A 85 11.39 22.58 -2.88
C ASP A 85 11.79 24.03 -3.19
N ASN A 86 13.02 24.26 -3.66
CA ASN A 86 13.44 25.57 -4.13
C ASN A 86 12.64 25.98 -5.37
N LYS A 87 11.83 27.04 -5.24
CA LYS A 87 11.01 27.59 -6.33
C LYS A 87 11.79 27.92 -7.59
N THR A 88 13.05 28.32 -7.48
CA THR A 88 13.89 28.61 -8.64
C THR A 88 14.10 27.35 -9.51
N ASN A 89 14.02 26.17 -8.91
CA ASN A 89 14.15 24.89 -9.60
C ASN A 89 12.80 24.24 -9.96
N GLU A 90 11.66 24.86 -9.65
CA GLU A 90 10.33 24.23 -9.78
C GLU A 90 10.07 23.67 -11.18
N ALA A 91 10.48 24.39 -12.23
CA ALA A 91 10.33 23.96 -13.62
C ALA A 91 11.13 22.69 -13.97
N GLN A 92 12.21 22.39 -13.24
CA GLN A 92 13.02 21.18 -13.43
C GLN A 92 12.42 19.95 -12.73
N TYR A 93 11.54 20.17 -11.77
CA TYR A 93 10.92 19.13 -10.95
C TYR A 93 9.40 19.21 -11.04
N PRO A 94 8.79 18.94 -12.22
CA PRO A 94 7.34 18.94 -12.35
C PRO A 94 6.69 17.76 -11.60
N VAL A 95 5.39 17.90 -11.30
CA VAL A 95 4.59 16.90 -10.56
C VAL A 95 4.73 15.49 -11.12
N GLU A 96 4.63 15.35 -12.44
CA GLU A 96 4.68 14.04 -13.09
C GLU A 96 6.04 13.35 -12.95
N LEU A 97 7.13 14.12 -12.98
CA LEU A 97 8.49 13.60 -12.75
C LEU A 97 8.64 13.07 -11.32
N LEU A 98 8.15 13.81 -10.33
CA LEU A 98 8.23 13.37 -8.93
C LEU A 98 7.36 12.13 -8.67
N LYS A 99 6.19 12.02 -9.31
CA LYS A 99 5.37 10.80 -9.27
C LYS A 99 6.07 9.61 -9.94
N GLU A 100 6.79 9.84 -11.02
CA GLU A 100 7.62 8.82 -11.67
C GLU A 100 8.75 8.36 -10.73
N TRP A 101 9.49 9.29 -10.13
CA TRP A 101 10.56 8.96 -9.19
C TRP A 101 10.06 8.19 -7.98
N LYS A 102 8.90 8.58 -7.42
CA LYS A 102 8.23 7.83 -6.35
C LYS A 102 8.02 6.38 -6.76
N ARG A 103 7.37 6.14 -7.92
CA ARG A 103 7.11 4.79 -8.44
C ARG A 103 8.41 4.02 -8.65
N ASN A 104 9.40 4.60 -9.31
CA ASN A 104 10.67 3.93 -9.56
C ASN A 104 11.40 3.56 -8.26
N HIS A 105 11.42 4.46 -7.28
CA HIS A 105 12.05 4.23 -5.99
C HIS A 105 11.37 3.10 -5.20
N GLU A 106 10.04 3.15 -5.13
CA GLU A 106 9.22 2.16 -4.43
C GLU A 106 9.30 0.79 -5.15
N SER A 107 9.40 0.79 -6.48
CA SER A 107 9.60 -0.42 -7.28
C SER A 107 10.97 -1.06 -7.07
N SER A 108 12.01 -0.30 -6.69
CA SER A 108 13.35 -0.85 -6.46
C SER A 108 13.37 -1.89 -5.33
N LEU A 109 12.34 -1.92 -4.48
CA LEU A 109 12.10 -2.96 -3.50
C LEU A 109 11.84 -4.34 -4.12
N TYR A 110 11.44 -4.43 -5.40
CA TYR A 110 11.44 -5.69 -6.17
C TYR A 110 12.80 -6.40 -6.10
N SER A 111 13.91 -5.65 -6.07
CA SER A 111 15.24 -6.25 -5.99
C SER A 111 15.52 -6.83 -4.59
N LYS A 112 15.13 -6.13 -3.51
CA LYS A 112 15.22 -6.64 -2.13
C LYS A 112 14.28 -7.81 -1.88
N PHE A 113 13.12 -7.82 -2.54
CA PHE A 113 12.16 -8.91 -2.55
C PHE A 113 12.74 -10.22 -3.12
N ASN A 114 13.68 -10.15 -4.06
CA ASN A 114 14.39 -11.32 -4.57
C ASN A 114 15.48 -11.85 -3.63
N SER A 115 15.98 -11.03 -2.71
CA SER A 115 17.11 -11.37 -1.84
C SER A 115 16.71 -11.94 -0.48
N ASN A 116 15.43 -11.88 -0.06
CA ASN A 116 15.00 -12.38 1.27
C ASN A 116 13.54 -12.94 1.29
N PRO A 117 13.32 -14.20 0.87
CA PRO A 117 12.00 -14.86 0.91
C PRO A 117 11.40 -15.00 2.32
N SER A 118 12.24 -14.97 3.37
CA SER A 118 11.83 -15.14 4.76
C SER A 118 10.90 -14.05 5.29
N LEU A 119 10.91 -12.86 4.67
CA LEU A 119 10.15 -11.70 5.14
C LEU A 119 8.69 -11.73 4.71
N LEU A 120 8.41 -12.17 3.48
CA LEU A 120 7.04 -12.40 3.01
C LEU A 120 6.39 -13.52 3.82
N ASN A 121 7.15 -14.55 4.20
CA ASN A 121 6.69 -15.60 5.11
C ASN A 121 6.23 -15.06 6.45
N ILE A 122 6.89 -14.03 7.00
CA ILE A 122 6.48 -13.41 8.27
C ILE A 122 5.11 -12.73 8.10
N ALA A 123 4.93 -11.91 7.06
CA ALA A 123 3.66 -11.25 6.79
C ALA A 123 2.53 -12.26 6.54
N ILE A 124 2.78 -13.28 5.71
CA ILE A 124 1.84 -14.36 5.42
C ILE A 124 1.43 -15.09 6.69
N ASN A 125 2.40 -15.54 7.51
CA ASN A 125 2.11 -16.26 8.74
C ASN A 125 1.36 -15.40 9.75
N ALA A 126 1.72 -14.11 9.87
CA ALA A 126 1.03 -13.21 10.78
C ALA A 126 -0.45 -13.02 10.41
N ILE A 127 -0.77 -12.89 9.12
CA ILE A 127 -2.17 -12.75 8.68
C ILE A 127 -2.92 -14.09 8.78
N ALA A 128 -2.27 -15.22 8.44
CA ALA A 128 -2.89 -16.54 8.51
C ALA A 128 -3.25 -16.96 9.96
N ASN A 129 -2.49 -16.47 10.95
CA ASN A 129 -2.71 -16.76 12.36
C ASN A 129 -3.69 -15.80 13.05
N ILE A 130 -4.34 -14.89 12.31
CA ILE A 130 -5.45 -14.10 12.87
C ILE A 130 -6.61 -15.06 13.17
N ASP A 131 -6.92 -15.23 14.46
CA ASP A 131 -8.06 -16.03 14.92
C ASP A 131 -9.36 -15.24 14.79
N PHE A 132 -10.09 -15.51 13.72
CA PHE A 132 -11.50 -15.19 13.61
C PHE A 132 -12.31 -16.42 14.01
N GLU A 133 -13.34 -16.27 14.87
CA GLU A 133 -14.27 -17.35 15.23
C GLU A 133 -14.65 -18.19 14.00
N GLU A 134 -14.50 -19.51 14.14
CA GLU A 134 -14.75 -20.46 13.06
C GLU A 134 -16.25 -20.47 12.73
N VAL A 135 -16.56 -20.03 11.52
CA VAL A 135 -17.87 -20.26 10.91
C VAL A 135 -17.64 -21.29 9.82
N SER A 136 -18.48 -22.33 9.80
CA SER A 136 -18.44 -23.41 8.84
C SER A 136 -18.77 -22.90 7.44
N ASP A 137 -17.79 -22.85 6.55
CA ASP A 137 -18.00 -22.43 5.16
C ASP A 137 -18.10 -23.65 4.23
N LYS A 138 -19.26 -23.78 3.60
CA LYS A 138 -19.40 -24.37 2.26
C LYS A 138 -19.34 -23.18 1.32
N ASP A 139 -18.24 -23.02 0.58
CA ASP A 139 -18.19 -22.38 -0.75
C ASP A 139 -16.73 -22.27 -1.19
N VAL A 140 -16.28 -23.28 -1.94
CA VAL A 140 -14.96 -23.30 -2.57
C VAL A 140 -15.19 -23.27 -4.07
N GLU A 141 -15.01 -22.10 -4.69
CA GLU A 141 -14.99 -21.98 -6.14
C GLU A 141 -13.61 -21.59 -6.68
N ASN A 142 -13.29 -22.22 -7.81
CA ASN A 142 -12.04 -22.18 -8.55
C ASN A 142 -11.53 -20.75 -8.80
N ILE A 143 -10.27 -20.50 -8.40
CA ILE A 143 -9.57 -19.23 -8.59
C ILE A 143 -9.28 -19.04 -10.10
N LYS A 144 -10.14 -18.30 -10.80
CA LYS A 144 -9.83 -17.74 -12.12
C LYS A 144 -9.25 -16.34 -11.94
N VAL A 145 -8.03 -16.13 -12.42
CA VAL A 145 -7.41 -14.80 -12.49
C VAL A 145 -8.17 -14.00 -13.55
N PHE A 146 -8.96 -13.03 -13.11
CA PHE A 146 -9.64 -12.09 -14.01
C PHE A 146 -8.63 -11.09 -14.60
N GLY A 147 -8.95 -10.52 -15.77
CA GLY A 147 -8.20 -9.39 -16.29
C GLY A 147 -8.25 -8.25 -15.27
N ILE A 148 -7.13 -7.98 -14.61
CA ILE A 148 -7.01 -7.01 -13.51
C ILE A 148 -7.58 -5.65 -13.90
N GLU A 149 -7.34 -5.23 -15.14
CA GLU A 149 -7.90 -4.00 -15.72
C GLU A 149 -9.45 -3.98 -15.71
N GLN A 150 -10.11 -5.11 -15.96
CA GLN A 150 -11.57 -5.20 -15.85
C GLN A 150 -12.02 -5.02 -14.41
N LYS A 151 -11.31 -5.59 -13.43
CA LYS A 151 -11.65 -5.47 -12.01
C LYS A 151 -11.38 -4.07 -11.46
N ILE A 152 -10.27 -3.45 -11.89
CA ILE A 152 -9.93 -2.05 -11.59
C ILE A 152 -11.02 -1.14 -12.11
N THR A 153 -11.39 -1.28 -13.38
CA THR A 153 -12.46 -0.49 -14.01
C THR A 153 -13.81 -0.74 -13.35
N TYR A 154 -14.17 -2.00 -13.09
CA TYR A 154 -15.44 -2.37 -12.48
C TYR A 154 -15.62 -1.80 -11.06
N ASN A 155 -14.53 -1.66 -10.30
CA ASN A 155 -14.55 -1.11 -8.95
C ASN A 155 -14.19 0.39 -8.91
N SER A 156 -13.99 1.05 -10.06
CA SER A 156 -13.63 2.48 -10.13
C SER A 156 -12.38 2.86 -9.31
N ILE A 157 -11.37 1.97 -9.25
CA ILE A 157 -10.13 2.23 -8.51
C ILE A 157 -9.32 3.31 -9.23
N LYS A 158 -8.86 4.31 -8.47
CA LYS A 158 -8.07 5.44 -9.01
C LYS A 158 -6.72 5.53 -8.33
N ARG A 159 -6.69 5.81 -7.03
CA ARG A 159 -5.46 6.10 -6.28
C ARG A 159 -4.53 4.91 -6.16
N ASN A 160 -5.09 3.71 -5.98
CA ASN A 160 -4.32 2.48 -5.78
C ASN A 160 -4.00 1.75 -7.09
N LYS A 161 -4.44 2.26 -8.26
CA LYS A 161 -4.18 1.62 -9.57
C LYS A 161 -2.69 1.38 -9.80
N ALA A 162 -1.87 2.42 -9.62
CA ALA A 162 -0.44 2.35 -9.87
C ALA A 162 0.25 1.27 -9.01
N LEU A 163 -0.14 1.16 -7.75
CA LEU A 163 0.41 0.16 -6.83
C LEU A 163 -0.05 -1.26 -7.19
N ILE A 164 -1.30 -1.42 -7.65
CA ILE A 164 -1.80 -2.71 -8.16
C ILE A 164 -1.01 -3.13 -9.40
N ASP A 165 -0.83 -2.23 -10.37
CA ASP A 165 -0.10 -2.50 -11.62
C ASP A 165 1.37 -2.87 -11.34
N GLU A 166 1.97 -2.28 -10.31
CA GLU A 166 3.36 -2.53 -9.95
C GLU A 166 3.52 -3.88 -9.22
N TYR A 167 2.64 -4.18 -8.27
CA TYR A 167 2.78 -5.37 -7.43
C TYR A 167 2.13 -6.62 -8.01
N MET A 168 1.29 -6.50 -9.04
CA MET A 168 0.70 -7.68 -9.70
C MET A 168 1.75 -8.61 -10.32
N VAL A 169 2.93 -8.10 -10.69
CA VAL A 169 3.98 -8.94 -11.28
C VAL A 169 4.65 -9.86 -10.23
N PHE A 170 4.32 -9.72 -8.95
CA PHE A 170 4.69 -10.66 -7.89
C PHE A 170 3.80 -11.90 -7.80
N TYR A 171 2.68 -11.95 -8.53
CA TYR A 171 1.65 -12.99 -8.40
C TYR A 171 2.21 -14.43 -8.43
N ASP A 172 3.01 -14.77 -9.44
CA ASP A 172 3.56 -16.12 -9.59
C ASP A 172 4.52 -16.50 -8.48
N LYS A 173 5.27 -15.52 -7.95
CA LYS A 173 6.17 -15.75 -6.83
C LYS A 173 5.41 -15.93 -5.52
N VAL A 174 4.36 -15.16 -5.30
CA VAL A 174 3.45 -15.33 -4.15
C VAL A 174 2.79 -16.71 -4.19
N ASN A 175 2.33 -17.15 -5.36
CA ASN A 175 1.82 -18.52 -5.55
C ASN A 175 2.85 -19.59 -5.16
N SER A 176 4.06 -19.47 -5.72
CA SER A 176 5.15 -20.42 -5.44
C SER A 176 5.46 -20.48 -3.95
N LEU A 177 5.47 -19.32 -3.27
CA LEU A 177 5.69 -19.23 -1.85
C LEU A 177 4.57 -19.89 -1.03
N TYR A 178 3.31 -19.65 -1.38
CA TYR A 178 2.20 -20.34 -0.74
C TYR A 178 2.34 -21.86 -0.88
N ASP A 179 2.65 -22.37 -2.07
CA ASP A 179 2.79 -23.80 -2.32
C ASP A 179 3.96 -24.40 -1.51
N GLU A 180 5.08 -23.68 -1.37
CA GLU A 180 6.20 -24.07 -0.52
C GLU A 180 5.82 -24.11 0.97
N MET A 181 5.13 -23.09 1.47
CA MET A 181 4.67 -23.02 2.85
C MET A 181 3.60 -24.08 3.18
N GLU A 182 2.72 -24.38 2.23
CA GLU A 182 1.70 -25.45 2.37
C GLU A 182 2.35 -26.83 2.42
N LYS A 183 3.42 -27.08 1.64
CA LYS A 183 4.21 -28.32 1.69
C LYS A 183 4.93 -28.50 3.03
N GLN A 184 5.37 -27.41 3.67
CA GLN A 184 5.98 -27.43 4.99
C GLN A 184 4.96 -27.69 6.12
N GLY A 185 3.66 -27.61 5.84
CA GLY A 185 2.58 -27.97 6.75
C GLY A 185 2.22 -26.92 7.80
N SER A 186 2.98 -25.82 7.89
CA SER A 186 2.77 -24.75 8.88
C SER A 186 1.73 -23.69 8.45
N PHE A 187 1.20 -23.79 7.23
CA PHE A 187 0.39 -22.74 6.61
C PHE A 187 -0.71 -23.33 5.73
N LYS A 188 -1.84 -22.61 5.63
CA LYS A 188 -2.94 -22.88 4.70
C LYS A 188 -3.35 -21.60 3.99
N LYS A 189 -3.19 -21.57 2.67
CA LYS A 189 -3.52 -20.41 1.82
C LYS A 189 -4.99 -20.01 1.95
N GLU A 190 -5.88 -20.99 2.10
CA GLU A 190 -7.31 -20.73 2.28
C GLU A 190 -7.59 -19.96 3.57
N LYS A 191 -6.87 -20.28 4.66
CA LYS A 191 -7.02 -19.58 5.95
C LYS A 191 -6.62 -18.10 5.80
N LEU A 192 -5.49 -17.83 5.14
CA LEU A 192 -5.03 -16.47 4.83
C LEU A 192 -6.09 -15.68 4.04
N LEU A 193 -6.51 -16.21 2.89
CA LEU A 193 -7.45 -15.54 2.00
C LEU A 193 -8.83 -15.34 2.64
N ARG A 194 -9.28 -16.30 3.46
CA ARG A 194 -10.51 -16.19 4.27
C ARG A 194 -10.41 -15.05 5.28
N ASN A 195 -9.28 -14.93 5.98
CA ASN A 195 -9.05 -13.86 6.95
C ASN A 195 -9.12 -12.48 6.29
N ILE A 196 -8.47 -12.32 5.13
CA ILE A 196 -8.53 -11.07 4.35
C ILE A 196 -9.96 -10.78 3.88
N LYS A 197 -10.70 -11.80 3.40
CA LYS A 197 -12.10 -11.65 3.01
C LYS A 197 -12.98 -11.20 4.18
N LYS A 198 -12.79 -11.77 5.37
CA LYS A 198 -13.53 -11.39 6.59
C LYS A 198 -13.29 -9.92 6.95
N ILE A 199 -12.04 -9.46 6.89
CA ILE A 199 -11.69 -8.04 7.11
C ILE A 199 -12.41 -7.14 6.09
N TYR A 200 -12.36 -7.50 4.81
CA TYR A 200 -13.08 -6.76 3.77
C TYR A 200 -14.58 -6.70 4.04
N LEU A 201 -15.23 -7.81 4.39
CA LEU A 201 -16.67 -7.83 4.66
C LEU A 201 -17.05 -6.90 5.82
N LYS A 202 -16.24 -6.88 6.89
CA LYS A 202 -16.43 -5.98 8.03
C LYS A 202 -16.29 -4.52 7.63
N ILE A 203 -15.22 -4.18 6.90
CA ILE A 203 -14.98 -2.80 6.43
C ILE A 203 -16.07 -2.38 5.46
N LYS A 204 -16.40 -3.23 4.48
CA LYS A 204 -17.49 -3.00 3.53
C LYS A 204 -18.79 -2.66 4.24
N GLY A 205 -19.15 -3.42 5.28
CA GLY A 205 -20.33 -3.15 6.12
C GLY A 205 -20.38 -1.73 6.67
N ASN A 206 -19.23 -1.18 7.10
CA ASN A 206 -19.14 0.20 7.61
C ASN A 206 -19.39 1.26 6.53
N TYR A 207 -19.06 0.96 5.28
CA TYR A 207 -19.30 1.88 4.15
C TYR A 207 -20.73 1.78 3.63
N VAL A 208 -21.24 0.56 3.43
CA VAL A 208 -22.53 0.35 2.74
C VAL A 208 -23.73 0.44 3.68
N GLY A 209 -23.59 0.07 4.96
CA GLY A 209 -24.71 -0.02 5.91
C GLY A 209 -25.91 -0.77 5.32
N ASP A 210 -27.10 -0.19 5.46
CA ASP A 210 -28.36 -0.72 4.92
C ASP A 210 -28.70 -0.15 3.52
N SER A 211 -27.72 0.37 2.78
CA SER A 211 -27.95 1.00 1.48
C SER A 211 -28.56 0.03 0.46
N SER A 212 -29.56 0.52 -0.28
CA SER A 212 -30.16 -0.20 -1.41
C SER A 212 -29.26 -0.29 -2.64
N LYS A 213 -28.12 0.45 -2.65
CA LYS A 213 -27.17 0.52 -3.76
C LYS A 213 -25.72 0.29 -3.30
N PRO A 214 -25.41 -0.88 -2.73
CA PRO A 214 -24.09 -1.13 -2.14
C PRO A 214 -22.95 -1.02 -3.15
N ILE A 215 -23.17 -1.41 -4.41
CA ILE A 215 -22.13 -1.36 -5.45
C ILE A 215 -21.71 0.07 -5.82
N GLU A 216 -22.63 1.03 -5.80
CA GLU A 216 -22.32 2.44 -6.10
C GLU A 216 -21.41 3.00 -5.00
N ILE A 217 -21.76 2.77 -3.73
CA ILE A 217 -20.97 3.19 -2.57
C ILE A 217 -19.57 2.55 -2.58
N ILE A 218 -19.49 1.25 -2.88
CA ILE A 218 -18.20 0.55 -2.95
C ILE A 218 -17.30 1.18 -4.03
N ARG A 219 -17.85 1.50 -5.20
CA ARG A 219 -17.09 2.14 -6.30
C ARG A 219 -16.61 3.54 -5.93
N GLU A 220 -17.45 4.32 -5.27
CA GLU A 220 -17.09 5.67 -4.81
C GLU A 220 -15.97 5.63 -3.74
N ASN A 221 -15.89 4.54 -2.98
CA ASN A 221 -14.98 4.40 -1.85
C ASN A 221 -13.90 3.31 -2.06
N ALA A 222 -13.71 2.81 -3.28
CA ALA A 222 -12.90 1.63 -3.51
C ALA A 222 -11.45 1.77 -3.01
N ASP A 223 -10.84 2.93 -3.25
CA ASP A 223 -9.50 3.25 -2.76
C ASP A 223 -9.45 3.34 -1.23
N ASN A 224 -10.44 3.99 -0.60
CA ASN A 224 -10.52 4.08 0.87
C ASN A 224 -10.69 2.69 1.50
N ILE A 225 -11.51 1.83 0.89
CA ILE A 225 -11.74 0.46 1.36
C ILE A 225 -10.44 -0.36 1.28
N ILE A 226 -9.68 -0.26 0.18
CA ILE A 226 -8.37 -0.93 0.06
C ILE A 226 -7.45 -0.47 1.19
N GLU A 227 -7.34 0.85 1.39
CA GLU A 227 -6.49 1.46 2.40
C GLU A 227 -6.91 1.03 3.83
N ASP A 228 -8.21 0.96 4.13
CA ASP A 228 -8.72 0.54 5.43
C ASP A 228 -8.46 -0.94 5.73
N ILE A 229 -8.53 -1.81 4.71
CA ILE A 229 -8.17 -3.23 4.85
C ILE A 229 -6.69 -3.34 5.18
N GLU A 230 -5.85 -2.66 4.40
CA GLU A 230 -4.40 -2.66 4.61
C GLU A 230 -4.03 -2.10 5.99
N ASN A 231 -4.68 -1.01 6.42
CA ASN A 231 -4.54 -0.44 7.77
C ASN A 231 -4.89 -1.43 8.86
N THR A 232 -5.97 -2.17 8.67
CA THR A 232 -6.44 -3.18 9.62
C THR A 232 -5.44 -4.33 9.71
N LEU A 233 -4.95 -4.83 8.57
CA LEU A 233 -3.92 -5.87 8.52
C LEU A 233 -2.62 -5.40 9.20
N LEU A 234 -2.15 -4.18 8.89
CA LEU A 234 -0.96 -3.60 9.50
C LEU A 234 -1.09 -3.52 11.02
N LYS A 235 -2.25 -3.11 11.55
CA LYS A 235 -2.50 -3.05 13.00
C LYS A 235 -2.48 -4.44 13.63
N LEU A 236 -3.11 -5.43 13.00
CA LEU A 236 -3.17 -6.81 13.51
C LEU A 236 -1.80 -7.49 13.53
N VAL A 237 -0.96 -7.23 12.52
CA VAL A 237 0.39 -7.79 12.45
C VAL A 237 1.37 -7.05 13.38
N ASN A 238 1.13 -5.76 13.68
CA ASN A 238 2.03 -4.92 14.45
C ASN A 238 1.90 -5.02 15.98
N ASN A 239 1.24 -6.04 16.53
CA ASN A 239 1.19 -6.24 17.98
C ASN A 239 2.55 -6.62 18.62
N ASN A 240 3.61 -6.82 17.82
CA ASN A 240 4.93 -7.27 18.28
C ASN A 240 6.11 -6.30 18.03
N GLY A 241 5.87 -5.04 17.62
CA GLY A 241 6.88 -3.95 17.64
C GLY A 241 8.28 -4.31 17.10
N GLY A 242 8.37 -5.06 16.00
CA GLY A 242 9.61 -5.73 15.57
C GLY A 242 10.45 -4.95 14.55
N ARG A 243 11.75 -5.24 14.55
CA ARG A 243 12.83 -4.76 13.65
C ARG A 243 12.57 -4.92 12.14
N TYR A 244 11.47 -5.57 11.74
CA TYR A 244 11.10 -5.90 10.35
C TYR A 244 9.81 -5.21 9.89
N TYR A 245 9.39 -4.14 10.56
CA TYR A 245 8.11 -3.47 10.31
C TYR A 245 7.95 -2.93 8.87
N GLU A 246 9.02 -2.33 8.33
CA GLU A 246 9.07 -1.83 6.96
C GLU A 246 8.84 -2.96 5.96
N ASP A 247 9.50 -4.11 6.19
CA ASP A 247 9.41 -5.29 5.33
C ASP A 247 8.04 -5.99 5.43
N ILE A 248 7.44 -6.01 6.63
CA ILE A 248 6.07 -6.49 6.84
C ILE A 248 5.07 -5.63 6.08
N THR A 249 5.27 -4.30 6.10
CA THR A 249 4.39 -3.36 5.41
C THR A 249 4.36 -3.63 3.92
N PHE A 250 5.54 -3.80 3.33
CA PHE A 250 5.67 -4.21 1.93
C PHE A 250 5.00 -5.56 1.65
N GLY A 251 5.24 -6.58 2.48
CA GLY A 251 4.63 -7.91 2.33
C GLY A 251 3.10 -7.86 2.36
N ILE A 252 2.51 -7.03 3.22
CA ILE A 252 1.06 -6.82 3.27
C ILE A 252 0.55 -6.19 1.98
N SER A 253 1.21 -5.16 1.44
CA SER A 253 0.78 -4.53 0.18
C SER A 253 0.80 -5.53 -0.99
N VAL A 254 1.80 -6.42 -1.06
CA VAL A 254 1.87 -7.49 -2.08
C VAL A 254 0.71 -8.50 -1.91
N ILE A 255 0.46 -8.95 -0.67
CA ILE A 255 -0.64 -9.88 -0.37
C ILE A 255 -2.01 -9.24 -0.64
N MET A 256 -2.15 -7.93 -0.43
CA MET A 256 -3.37 -7.18 -0.74
C MET A 256 -3.68 -7.17 -2.25
N VAL A 257 -2.66 -7.02 -3.10
CA VAL A 257 -2.82 -7.12 -4.55
C VAL A 257 -3.17 -8.54 -4.97
N ASP A 258 -2.53 -9.57 -4.40
CA ASP A 258 -2.92 -10.97 -4.62
C ASP A 258 -4.38 -11.24 -4.22
N ALA A 259 -4.80 -10.74 -3.05
CA ALA A 259 -6.17 -10.86 -2.57
C ALA A 259 -7.18 -10.14 -3.49
N PHE A 260 -6.82 -8.97 -4.04
CA PHE A 260 -7.62 -8.26 -5.04
C PHE A 260 -7.78 -9.08 -6.32
N MET A 261 -6.68 -9.63 -6.84
CA MET A 261 -6.68 -10.47 -8.04
C MET A 261 -7.52 -11.74 -7.88
N ARG A 262 -7.60 -12.28 -6.65
CA ARG A 262 -8.42 -13.45 -6.30
C ARG A 262 -9.85 -13.13 -5.86
N CYS A 263 -10.32 -11.90 -6.09
CA CYS A 263 -11.66 -11.42 -5.70
C CYS A 263 -11.96 -11.58 -4.19
N LYS A 264 -10.92 -11.60 -3.35
CA LYS A 264 -11.07 -11.64 -1.89
C LYS A 264 -11.33 -10.25 -1.30
N ILE A 265 -10.97 -9.20 -2.03
CA ILE A 265 -11.35 -7.83 -1.70
C ILE A 265 -11.97 -7.13 -2.92
N LEU A 266 -12.89 -6.20 -2.65
CA LEU A 266 -13.73 -5.54 -3.64
C LEU A 266 -14.58 -6.51 -4.48
N GLU A 267 -15.52 -5.97 -5.27
CA GLU A 267 -16.55 -6.78 -5.93
C GLU A 267 -16.02 -7.39 -7.23
N GLU A 268 -16.54 -8.59 -7.55
CA GLU A 268 -16.21 -9.33 -8.77
C GLU A 268 -17.03 -8.80 -9.95
N PRO A 269 -16.41 -8.51 -11.11
CA PRO A 269 -17.16 -8.18 -12.31
C PRO A 269 -18.06 -9.36 -12.68
N LYS A 270 -19.37 -9.13 -12.80
CA LYS A 270 -20.28 -10.18 -13.31
C LYS A 270 -19.79 -10.61 -14.69
N LYS A 271 -19.62 -11.92 -14.92
CA LYS A 271 -19.43 -12.46 -16.27
C LYS A 271 -20.65 -12.05 -17.11
N GLN A 272 -20.39 -11.34 -18.20
CA GLN A 272 -21.39 -11.15 -19.26
C GLN A 272 -21.69 -12.50 -19.92
#